data_AF-A0A1H1ANY4-F1
#
_entry.id   AF-A0A1H1ANY4-F1
#
_cell.length_a   1.000
_cell.length_b   1.000
_cell.length_c   1.000
_cell.angle_alpha   90.00
_cell.angle_beta   90.00
_cell.angle_gamma   90.00
#
_symmetry.space_group_name_H-M   'P 1'
#
loop_
_entity.id
_entity.type
_entity.pdbx_description
1 polymer ?
#
loop_
_entity_poly.entity_id
_entity_poly.type
_entity_poly.pdbx_seq_one_letter_code
_entity_poly.pdbx_strand_id
1 'polypeptide(L)'
;MTWKDSTGVSESTTKVQIYCSDDAKQQWEEEVESQGYKSLSTYLFELIQEARAYREEGFLSHHQSEEQIEELEQRIETLEKQLDRKEKRDSGNVQIDDPEFLYRFLDYRYKTLDKIMREIVESGALDDMIRKPVEDQLYFLASQEEVEYNRGHGWKLKDGDRDG
;
A
#
# COMPACT_ATOMS: atom_id res chain seq x y z
N MET A 1 -61.75 -8.88 -27.45
CA MET A 1 -60.68 -9.85 -27.15
C MET A 1 -59.58 -9.11 -26.42
N THR A 2 -59.33 -9.49 -25.17
CA THR A 2 -58.33 -8.87 -24.30
C THR A 2 -56.95 -9.36 -24.73
N TRP A 3 -55.96 -8.48 -24.86
CA TRP A 3 -54.58 -8.84 -25.23
C TRP A 3 -53.94 -9.89 -24.31
N LYS A 4 -54.50 -10.08 -23.11
CA LYS A 4 -54.15 -11.13 -22.16
C LYS A 4 -54.47 -12.54 -22.67
N ASP A 5 -55.56 -12.70 -23.42
CA ASP A 5 -55.98 -13.99 -23.97
C ASP A 5 -55.08 -14.46 -25.13
N SER A 6 -54.41 -13.51 -25.80
CA SER A 6 -53.55 -13.79 -26.96
C SER A 6 -52.07 -14.01 -26.61
N THR A 7 -51.65 -13.75 -25.37
CA THR A 7 -50.21 -13.68 -25.01
C THR A 7 -49.78 -14.69 -23.95
N GLY A 8 -50.71 -15.43 -23.32
CA GLY A 8 -50.36 -16.50 -22.37
C GLY A 8 -49.66 -16.00 -21.10
N VAL A 9 -49.92 -14.75 -20.71
CA VAL A 9 -49.26 -14.09 -19.57
C VAL A 9 -50.13 -14.22 -18.31
N SER A 10 -49.50 -14.41 -17.14
CA SER A 10 -50.19 -14.61 -15.86
C SER A 10 -51.18 -13.48 -15.52
N GLU A 11 -52.25 -13.81 -14.79
CA GLU A 11 -53.31 -12.85 -14.41
C GLU A 11 -52.78 -11.62 -13.66
N SER A 12 -51.65 -11.76 -12.96
CA SER A 12 -50.98 -10.70 -12.20
C SER A 12 -50.15 -9.73 -13.05
N THR A 13 -50.11 -9.89 -14.36
CA THR A 13 -49.27 -9.04 -15.23
C THR A 13 -50.02 -7.79 -15.69
N THR A 14 -49.34 -6.65 -15.57
CA THR A 14 -49.83 -5.33 -15.96
C THR A 14 -49.01 -4.80 -17.14
N LYS A 15 -49.70 -4.19 -18.12
CA LYS A 15 -49.05 -3.57 -19.27
C LYS A 15 -48.52 -2.19 -18.90
N VAL A 16 -47.26 -1.94 -19.24
CA VAL A 16 -46.62 -0.63 -19.15
C VAL A 16 -46.28 -0.18 -20.57
N GLN A 17 -46.54 1.09 -20.90
CA GLN A 17 -46.11 1.70 -22.16
C GLN A 17 -44.82 2.48 -21.91
N ILE A 18 -43.82 2.23 -22.75
CA ILE A 18 -42.52 2.91 -22.71
C ILE A 18 -42.40 3.70 -24.01
N TYR A 19 -42.01 4.97 -23.91
CA TYR A 19 -41.67 5.81 -25.05
C TYR A 19 -40.15 5.87 -25.18
N CYS A 20 -39.64 5.57 -26.36
CA CYS A 20 -38.21 5.56 -26.70
C CYS A 20 -38.02 6.13 -28.11
N SER A 21 -36.77 6.41 -28.49
CA SER A 21 -36.46 6.74 -29.89
C SER A 21 -36.58 5.49 -30.77
N ASP A 22 -36.83 5.70 -32.06
CA ASP A 22 -36.91 4.62 -33.04
C ASP A 22 -35.59 3.84 -33.12
N ASP A 23 -34.45 4.52 -33.06
CA ASP A 23 -33.12 3.91 -33.05
C ASP A 23 -32.93 2.96 -31.86
N ALA A 24 -33.33 3.38 -30.65
CA ALA A 24 -33.20 2.55 -29.45
C ALA A 24 -34.11 1.32 -29.52
N LYS A 25 -35.32 1.48 -30.06
CA LYS A 25 -36.23 0.37 -30.25
C LYS A 25 -35.67 -0.66 -31.23
N GLN A 26 -35.14 -0.20 -32.37
CA GLN A 26 -34.56 -1.07 -33.38
C GLN A 26 -33.36 -1.84 -32.80
N GLN A 27 -32.49 -1.15 -32.07
CA GLN A 27 -31.35 -1.80 -31.40
C GLN A 27 -31.81 -2.92 -30.46
N TRP A 28 -32.84 -2.69 -29.64
CA TRP A 28 -33.34 -3.73 -28.74
C TRP A 28 -33.98 -4.90 -29.49
N GLU A 29 -34.62 -4.66 -30.64
CA GLU A 29 -35.15 -5.73 -31.49
C GLU A 29 -34.02 -6.60 -32.09
N GLU A 30 -32.92 -5.98 -32.53
CA GLU A 30 -31.72 -6.68 -33.01
C GLU A 30 -31.03 -7.48 -31.88
N GLU A 31 -30.98 -6.92 -30.68
CA GLU A 31 -30.45 -7.57 -29.47
C GLU A 31 -31.31 -8.79 -29.07
N VAL A 32 -32.64 -8.67 -29.15
CA VAL A 32 -33.58 -9.78 -28.89
C VAL A 32 -33.32 -10.94 -29.85
N GLU A 33 -33.17 -10.67 -31.15
CA GLU A 33 -32.92 -11.70 -32.15
C GLU A 33 -31.54 -12.35 -31.96
N SER A 34 -30.50 -11.54 -31.74
CA SER A 34 -29.13 -12.04 -31.59
C SER A 34 -28.91 -12.84 -30.30
N GLN A 35 -29.56 -12.46 -29.20
CA GLN A 35 -29.45 -13.12 -27.90
C GLN A 35 -30.50 -14.24 -27.70
N GLY A 36 -31.38 -14.46 -28.68
CA GLY A 36 -32.35 -15.57 -28.68
C GLY A 36 -33.55 -15.37 -27.75
N TYR A 37 -33.91 -14.13 -27.45
CA TYR A 37 -35.07 -13.81 -26.63
C TYR A 37 -36.38 -14.08 -27.36
N LYS A 38 -37.39 -14.56 -26.61
CA LYS A 38 -38.72 -14.87 -27.16
C LYS A 38 -39.57 -13.63 -27.42
N SER A 39 -39.29 -12.53 -26.74
CA SER A 39 -40.00 -11.26 -26.92
C SER A 39 -39.21 -10.08 -26.38
N LEU A 40 -39.45 -8.90 -26.97
CA LEU A 40 -38.89 -7.62 -26.51
C LEU A 40 -39.28 -7.31 -25.05
N SER A 41 -40.48 -7.69 -24.62
CA SER A 41 -40.91 -7.48 -23.23
C SER A 41 -40.12 -8.32 -22.22
N THR A 42 -39.72 -9.53 -22.59
CA THR A 42 -38.88 -10.38 -21.72
C THR A 42 -37.48 -9.78 -21.60
N TYR A 43 -36.90 -9.39 -22.74
CA TYR A 43 -35.59 -8.76 -22.79
C TYR A 43 -35.51 -7.48 -21.94
N LEU A 44 -36.44 -6.55 -22.14
CA LEU A 44 -36.49 -5.31 -21.37
C LEU A 44 -36.74 -5.54 -19.88
N PHE A 45 -37.52 -6.56 -19.52
CA PHE A 45 -37.74 -6.89 -18.11
C PHE A 45 -36.47 -7.40 -17.45
N GLU A 46 -35.71 -8.28 -18.10
CA GLU A 46 -34.43 -8.77 -17.59
C GLU A 46 -33.42 -7.64 -17.43
N LEU A 47 -33.26 -6.77 -18.44
CA LEU A 47 -32.40 -5.58 -18.33
C LEU A 47 -32.76 -4.68 -17.14
N ILE A 48 -34.06 -4.51 -16.85
CA ILE A 48 -34.50 -3.73 -15.68
C ILE A 48 -34.11 -4.42 -14.37
N GLN A 49 -34.23 -5.74 -14.30
CA GLN A 49 -33.86 -6.49 -13.09
C GLN A 49 -32.36 -6.54 -12.90
N GLU A 50 -31.58 -6.71 -13.97
CA GLU A 50 -30.13 -6.59 -13.94
C GLU A 50 -29.72 -5.20 -13.45
N ALA A 51 -30.29 -4.12 -14.00
CA ALA A 51 -30.00 -2.77 -13.55
C ALA A 51 -30.45 -2.49 -12.09
N ARG A 52 -31.38 -3.28 -11.54
CA ARG A 52 -31.73 -3.23 -10.12
C ARG A 52 -30.71 -4.00 -9.28
N ALA A 53 -30.37 -5.21 -9.69
CA ALA A 53 -29.33 -6.02 -9.04
C ALA A 53 -27.99 -5.29 -9.02
N TYR A 54 -27.55 -4.70 -10.14
CA TYR A 54 -26.34 -3.86 -10.21
C TYR A 54 -26.39 -2.63 -9.29
N ARG A 55 -27.58 -2.07 -8.99
CA ARG A 55 -27.68 -0.98 -8.02
C ARG A 55 -27.58 -1.47 -6.58
N GLU A 56 -28.14 -2.63 -6.28
CA GLU A 56 -28.03 -3.25 -4.95
C GLU A 56 -26.62 -3.78 -4.70
N GLU A 57 -26.07 -4.56 -5.62
CA GLU A 57 -24.70 -5.07 -5.56
C GLU A 57 -23.65 -3.97 -5.76
N GLY A 58 -23.91 -2.98 -6.62
CA GLY A 58 -23.04 -1.81 -6.79
C GLY A 58 -22.97 -0.96 -5.52
N PHE A 59 -24.09 -0.83 -4.79
CA PHE A 59 -24.10 -0.15 -3.49
C PHE A 59 -23.35 -0.95 -2.42
N LEU A 60 -23.53 -2.27 -2.37
CA LEU A 60 -22.84 -3.15 -1.42
C LEU A 60 -21.34 -3.29 -1.73
N SER A 61 -20.96 -3.43 -3.00
CA SER A 61 -19.56 -3.49 -3.43
C SER A 61 -18.85 -2.16 -3.29
N HIS A 62 -19.52 -1.02 -3.54
CA HIS A 62 -18.92 0.30 -3.32
C HIS A 62 -18.59 0.50 -1.83
N HIS A 63 -19.49 0.14 -0.92
CA HIS A 63 -19.24 0.21 0.52
C HIS A 63 -18.10 -0.71 0.99
N GLN A 64 -18.05 -1.96 0.51
CA GLN A 64 -16.94 -2.87 0.82
C GLN A 64 -15.61 -2.40 0.23
N SER A 65 -15.66 -1.78 -0.94
CA SER A 65 -14.47 -1.20 -1.59
C SER A 65 -13.99 0.02 -0.83
N GLU A 66 -14.88 0.90 -0.37
CA GLU A 66 -14.53 2.08 0.43
C GLU A 66 -13.87 1.69 1.76
N GLU A 67 -14.42 0.70 2.47
CA GLU A 67 -13.84 0.20 3.72
C GLU A 67 -12.44 -0.41 3.50
N GLN A 68 -12.26 -1.17 2.42
CA GLN A 68 -10.96 -1.73 2.04
C GLN A 68 -9.96 -0.66 1.60
N ILE A 69 -10.42 0.36 0.87
CA ILE A 69 -9.57 1.49 0.47
C ILE A 69 -9.10 2.25 1.72
N GLU A 70 -10.00 2.54 2.65
CA GLU A 70 -9.64 3.23 3.90
C GLU A 70 -8.66 2.40 4.74
N GLU A 71 -8.86 1.07 4.85
CA GLU A 71 -7.91 0.18 5.52
C GLU A 71 -6.53 0.19 4.84
N LEU A 72 -6.50 0.10 3.50
CA LEU A 72 -5.27 0.12 2.73
C LEU A 72 -4.54 1.47 2.83
N GLU A 73 -5.26 2.59 2.82
CA GLU A 73 -4.70 3.93 3.02
C GLU A 73 -4.07 4.07 4.41
N GLN A 74 -4.76 3.60 5.46
CA GLN A 74 -4.19 3.57 6.82
C GLN A 74 -2.95 2.67 6.92
N ARG A 75 -2.95 1.55 6.18
CA ARG A 75 -1.80 0.64 6.11
C ARG A 75 -0.61 1.31 5.41
N ILE A 76 -0.86 2.01 4.30
CA ILE A 76 0.15 2.79 3.57
C ILE A 76 0.72 3.86 4.49
N GLU A 77 -0.11 4.67 5.15
CA GLU A 77 0.36 5.72 6.06
C GLU A 77 1.23 5.14 7.19
N THR A 78 0.84 3.97 7.72
CA THR A 78 1.62 3.27 8.75
C THR A 78 2.96 2.78 8.20
N LEU A 79 2.98 2.19 7.00
CA LEU A 79 4.19 1.70 6.35
C LEU A 79 5.14 2.85 5.97
N GLU A 80 4.61 3.97 5.48
CA GLU A 80 5.37 5.19 5.19
C GLU A 80 5.98 5.77 6.46
N LYS A 81 5.23 5.85 7.56
CA LYS A 81 5.79 6.25 8.87
C LYS A 81 6.88 5.29 9.36
N GLN A 82 6.77 3.99 9.07
CA GLN A 82 7.81 3.02 9.41
C GLN A 82 9.04 3.16 8.51
N LEU A 83 8.86 3.41 7.22
CA LEU A 83 9.93 3.70 6.27
C LEU A 83 10.64 4.99 6.64
N ASP A 84 9.94 6.08 6.91
CA ASP A 84 10.54 7.35 7.36
C ASP A 84 11.30 7.19 8.69
N ARG A 85 10.82 6.34 9.62
CA ARG A 85 11.59 6.00 10.83
C ARG A 85 12.84 5.17 10.55
N LYS A 86 12.79 4.23 9.59
CA LYS A 86 13.95 3.44 9.17
C LYS A 86 14.93 4.27 8.38
N GLU A 87 14.46 5.03 7.39
CA GLU A 87 15.26 5.97 6.64
C GLU A 87 15.84 7.04 7.54
N LYS A 88 15.14 7.61 8.53
CA LYS A 88 15.78 8.52 9.51
C LYS A 88 16.80 7.84 10.41
N ARG A 89 16.67 6.53 10.66
CA ARG A 89 17.73 5.72 11.30
C ARG A 89 18.91 5.49 10.36
N ASP A 90 18.68 5.33 9.07
CA ASP A 90 19.71 4.97 8.07
C ASP A 90 20.35 6.19 7.38
N SER A 91 19.66 7.32 7.26
CA SER A 91 20.11 8.55 6.55
C SER A 91 21.06 9.42 7.38
N GLY A 92 21.39 8.99 8.60
CA GLY A 92 22.51 9.51 9.37
C GLY A 92 23.82 8.74 9.16
N ASN A 93 23.79 7.59 8.48
CA ASN A 93 24.90 6.65 8.46
C ASN A 93 25.32 6.37 7.01
N VAL A 94 26.40 7.01 6.55
CA VAL A 94 27.23 6.38 5.51
C VAL A 94 27.50 4.96 6.03
N GLN A 95 27.17 3.91 5.29
CA GLN A 95 27.47 2.55 5.74
C GLN A 95 28.88 2.20 5.29
N ILE A 96 29.65 1.54 6.17
CA ILE A 96 31.00 1.04 5.85
C ILE A 96 30.98 0.14 4.60
N ASP A 97 29.82 -0.48 4.32
CA ASP A 97 29.57 -1.38 3.20
C ASP A 97 29.20 -0.64 1.89
N ASP A 98 29.18 0.70 1.87
CA ASP A 98 28.93 1.49 0.66
C ASP A 98 30.16 1.47 -0.29
N PRO A 99 30.04 0.96 -1.53
CA PRO A 99 31.12 0.99 -2.51
C PRO A 99 31.63 2.40 -2.82
N GLU A 100 30.77 3.42 -2.79
CA GLU A 100 31.15 4.82 -3.02
C GLU A 100 32.08 5.39 -1.94
N PHE A 101 31.95 4.89 -0.71
CA PHE A 101 32.88 5.22 0.37
C PHE A 101 34.27 4.64 0.08
N LEU A 102 34.34 3.37 -0.32
CA LEU A 102 35.61 2.68 -0.59
C LEU A 102 36.36 3.29 -1.79
N TYR A 103 35.65 3.74 -2.84
CA TYR A 103 36.27 4.37 -4.00
C TYR A 103 37.08 5.63 -3.67
N ARG A 104 36.78 6.33 -2.57
CA ARG A 104 37.53 7.52 -2.12
C ARG A 104 38.93 7.18 -1.63
N PHE A 105 39.16 5.95 -1.20
CA PHE A 105 40.43 5.48 -0.63
C PHE A 105 41.20 4.56 -1.59
N LEU A 106 40.56 4.12 -2.68
CA LEU A 106 41.19 3.32 -3.72
C LEU A 106 41.85 4.23 -4.77
N ASP A 107 43.07 3.88 -5.20
CA ASP A 107 43.76 4.52 -6.32
C ASP A 107 44.08 3.50 -7.41
N TYR A 108 44.66 3.94 -8.52
CA TYR A 108 45.06 3.06 -9.64
C TYR A 108 46.21 2.10 -9.29
N ARG A 109 46.66 2.04 -8.03
CA ARG A 109 47.76 1.18 -7.58
C ARG A 109 47.23 0.14 -6.61
N TYR A 110 47.89 -1.01 -6.58
CA TYR A 110 47.56 -2.04 -5.59
C TYR A 110 47.91 -1.54 -4.19
N LYS A 111 46.91 -1.54 -3.31
CA LYS A 111 47.05 -1.31 -1.87
C LYS A 111 46.67 -2.58 -1.12
N THR A 112 47.35 -2.85 -0.01
CA THR A 112 46.94 -3.90 0.93
C THR A 112 45.74 -3.43 1.73
N LEU A 113 44.93 -4.37 2.21
CA LEU A 113 43.76 -4.07 3.06
C LEU A 113 44.16 -3.24 4.29
N ASP A 114 45.26 -3.59 4.96
CA ASP A 114 45.75 -2.86 6.14
C ASP A 114 46.07 -1.39 5.86
N LYS A 115 46.53 -1.08 4.64
CA LYS A 115 46.84 0.29 4.23
C LYS A 115 45.56 1.09 4.00
N ILE A 116 44.56 0.48 3.36
CA ILE A 116 43.24 1.09 3.13
C ILE A 116 42.54 1.36 4.47
N MET A 117 42.53 0.37 5.37
CA MET A 117 41.95 0.50 6.71
C MET A 117 42.60 1.62 7.52
N ARG A 118 43.93 1.77 7.43
CA ARG A 118 44.65 2.85 8.11
C ARG A 118 44.31 4.22 7.55
N GLU A 119 44.26 4.37 6.23
CA GLU A 119 43.88 5.63 5.57
C GLU A 119 42.45 6.03 5.95
N ILE A 120 41.52 5.07 6.07
CA ILE A 120 40.15 5.32 6.53
C ILE A 120 40.12 5.85 7.98
N VAL A 121 40.85 5.21 8.90
CA VAL A 121 40.91 5.64 10.31
C VAL A 121 41.58 7.01 10.45
N GLU A 122 42.70 7.22 9.75
CA GLU A 122 43.46 8.50 9.77
C GLU A 122 42.66 9.67 9.16
N SER A 123 41.77 9.38 8.21
CA SER A 123 40.91 10.41 7.61
C SER A 123 39.82 10.96 8.53
N GLY A 124 39.54 10.30 9.66
CA GLY A 124 38.45 10.66 10.57
C GLY A 124 37.04 10.34 10.01
N ALA A 125 36.93 9.89 8.76
CA ALA A 125 35.65 9.56 8.14
C ALA A 125 34.91 8.43 8.88
N LEU A 126 35.65 7.48 9.46
CA LEU A 126 35.08 6.44 10.31
C LEU A 126 34.49 7.03 11.60
N ASP A 127 35.17 8.01 12.21
CA ASP A 127 34.74 8.63 13.47
C ASP A 127 33.47 9.45 13.25
N ASP A 128 33.39 10.23 12.18
CA ASP A 128 32.20 11.01 11.82
C ASP A 128 30.99 10.13 11.50
N MET A 129 31.25 8.97 10.87
CA MET A 129 30.23 8.00 10.50
C MET A 129 29.65 7.29 11.72
N ILE A 130 30.50 6.81 12.63
CA ILE A 130 30.02 6.02 13.79
C ILE A 130 29.60 6.88 14.99
N ARG A 131 30.02 8.16 15.06
CA ARG A 131 29.78 9.02 16.24
C ARG A 131 28.30 9.19 16.56
N LYS A 132 27.47 9.58 15.59
CA LYS A 132 26.03 9.77 15.80
C LYS A 132 25.31 8.47 16.16
N PRO A 133 25.49 7.35 15.43
CA PRO A 133 24.89 6.07 15.80
C PRO A 133 25.27 5.61 17.21
N VAL A 134 26.54 5.77 17.59
CA VAL A 134 27.02 5.39 18.92
C VAL A 134 26.40 6.30 19.99
N GLU A 135 26.34 7.60 19.75
CA GLU A 135 25.70 8.56 20.67
C GLU A 135 24.21 8.27 20.86
N ASP A 136 23.47 8.07 19.76
CA ASP A 136 22.05 7.73 19.79
C ASP A 136 21.79 6.40 20.53
N GLN A 137 22.64 5.39 20.30
CA GLN A 137 22.54 4.10 20.99
C GLN A 137 22.87 4.22 22.48
N LEU A 138 23.84 5.07 22.86
CA LEU A 138 24.18 5.32 24.26
C LEU A 138 23.05 6.05 25.01
N TYR A 139 22.41 7.04 24.38
CA TYR A 139 21.21 7.66 24.94
C TYR A 139 20.05 6.67 25.06
N PHE A 140 19.88 5.79 24.08
CA PHE A 140 18.87 4.72 24.14
C PHE A 140 19.13 3.78 25.33
N LEU A 141 20.36 3.27 25.50
CA LEU A 141 20.73 2.41 26.62
C LEU A 141 20.58 3.13 27.98
N ALA A 142 20.85 4.44 28.04
CA ALA A 142 20.64 5.22 29.25
C ALA A 142 19.15 5.35 29.60
N SER A 143 18.28 5.45 28.58
CA SER A 143 16.83 5.45 28.80
C SER A 143 16.30 4.11 29.33
N GLN A 144 17.05 3.02 29.12
CA GLN A 144 16.78 1.68 29.65
C GLN A 144 17.48 1.42 31.00
N GLU A 145 18.13 2.44 31.57
CA GLU A 145 18.93 2.36 32.79
C GLU A 145 20.12 1.39 32.74
N GLU A 146 20.55 0.94 31.55
CA GLU A 146 21.69 0.01 31.42
C GLU A 146 23.05 0.73 31.47
N VAL A 147 23.09 2.01 31.09
CA VAL A 147 24.29 2.85 31.11
C VAL A 147 24.02 4.19 31.79
N GLU A 148 25.05 4.80 32.35
CA GLU A 148 25.00 6.11 33.00
C GLU A 148 25.99 7.07 32.33
N TYR A 149 25.58 8.34 32.22
CA TYR A 149 26.42 9.41 31.69
C TYR A 149 26.80 10.40 32.79
N ASN A 150 28.10 10.66 32.92
CA ASN A 150 28.61 11.69 33.82
C ASN A 150 29.45 12.74 33.05
N ARG A 151 29.11 14.01 33.23
CA ARG A 151 29.83 15.14 32.62
C ARG A 151 31.27 15.15 33.13
N GLY A 152 32.22 14.96 32.21
CA GLY A 152 33.66 14.94 32.48
C GLY A 152 34.28 13.54 32.63
N HIS A 153 33.47 12.48 32.77
CA HIS A 153 33.94 11.09 32.86
C HIS A 153 33.41 10.21 31.71
N GLY A 154 32.37 10.66 31.00
CA GLY A 154 31.82 9.95 29.86
C GLY A 154 30.74 8.94 30.25
N TRP A 155 30.63 7.87 29.46
CA TRP A 155 29.62 6.84 29.60
C TRP A 155 30.18 5.62 30.36
N LYS A 156 29.41 5.08 31.30
CA LYS A 156 29.74 3.85 32.03
C LYS A 156 28.54 2.90 31.98
N LEU A 157 28.79 1.60 31.89
CA LEU A 157 27.77 0.59 32.17
C LEU A 157 27.35 0.68 33.64
N LYS A 158 26.04 0.60 33.91
CA LYS A 158 25.52 0.52 35.27
C LYS A 158 25.77 -0.90 35.78
N ASP A 159 26.36 -1.05 36.96
CA ASP A 159 26.59 -2.38 37.54
C ASP A 159 25.25 -2.92 38.07
N GLY A 160 24.58 -3.75 37.25
CA GLY A 160 23.38 -4.51 37.59
C GLY A 160 23.26 -5.74 36.67
N ASP A 161 23.45 -6.92 37.27
CA ASP A 161 23.44 -8.27 36.67
C ASP A 161 24.58 -8.66 35.71
N ARG A 162 25.80 -8.71 36.27
CA ARG A 162 26.70 -9.85 36.00
C ARG A 162 26.93 -10.65 37.28
N ASP A 163 25.89 -11.36 37.71
CA ASP A 163 25.99 -12.56 38.54
C ASP A 163 24.76 -13.42 38.22
N GLY A 164 24.93 -14.50 37.42
CA GLY A 164 23.91 -15.54 37.21
C GLY A 164 23.64 -15.93 35.76
#